data_AF-A0A1V5HSH4-F1
#
_entry.id   AF-A0A1V5HSH4-F1
#
_cell.length_a   1.000
_cell.length_b   1.000
_cell.length_c   1.000
_cell.angle_alpha   90.00
_cell.angle_beta   90.00
_cell.angle_gamma   90.00
#
_symmetry.space_group_name_H-M   'P 1'
#
loop_
_entity.id
_entity.type
_entity.pdbx_description
1 polymer ?
#
loop_
_entity_poly.entity_id
_entity_poly.type
_entity_poly.pdbx_seq_one_letter_code
_entity_poly.pdbx_strand_id
1 'polypeptide(L)'
;MPDEDLSAFVETLGRRASEEHKAEEGRASLLRREGMELQRDGKLHEALTKYRESLAVNDDETVREIVLGLEKLLQERASALVAQGEAHEAGGRLEEARAAYAESLSRVDEEFVRRRIAAVERLIRERQEAASPERVLAATLRNEGKALEEEGRLYEALGKYRESLKSYEEQELLTRADALETELKERARARIREGGALQRAGKHAEALEKFRESRRYYPRSEVDEHIRKLEEFLKK
;
A
#
# COMPACT_ATOMS: atom_id res chain seq x y z
N MET A 1 64.22 -16.22 53.93
CA MET A 1 63.29 -15.15 54.32
C MET A 1 62.14 -15.19 53.34
N PRO A 2 60.95 -15.68 53.75
CA PRO A 2 59.79 -15.68 52.88
C PRO A 2 58.98 -14.39 53.05
N ASP A 3 58.88 -13.62 51.97
CA ASP A 3 57.62 -13.07 51.43
C ASP A 3 56.67 -12.19 52.28
N GLU A 4 57.20 -11.24 53.05
CA GLU A 4 56.36 -10.16 53.62
C GLU A 4 55.63 -9.34 52.53
N ASP A 5 56.27 -9.11 51.38
CA ASP A 5 55.69 -8.36 50.26
C ASP A 5 54.55 -9.12 49.55
N LEU A 6 54.65 -10.45 49.43
CA LEU A 6 53.58 -11.28 48.85
C LEU A 6 52.38 -11.37 49.80
N SER A 7 52.60 -11.41 51.11
CA SER A 7 51.51 -11.39 52.10
C SER A 7 50.72 -10.08 52.06
N ALA A 8 51.40 -8.94 51.98
CA ALA A 8 50.75 -7.63 51.87
C ALA A 8 49.99 -7.45 50.54
N PHE A 9 50.52 -8.00 49.44
CA PHE A 9 49.86 -7.99 48.12
C PHE A 9 48.59 -8.85 48.08
N VAL A 10 48.63 -10.06 48.65
CA VAL A 10 47.44 -10.94 48.75
C VAL A 10 46.35 -10.31 49.61
N GLU A 11 46.71 -9.63 50.71
CA GLU A 11 45.75 -8.96 51.58
C GLU A 11 45.09 -7.74 50.89
N THR A 12 45.86 -6.96 50.13
CA THR A 12 45.31 -5.85 49.32
C THR A 12 44.44 -6.34 48.19
N LEU A 13 44.80 -7.43 47.51
CA LEU A 13 43.94 -8.08 46.53
C LEU A 13 42.63 -8.59 47.15
N GLY A 14 42.70 -9.19 48.35
CA GLY A 14 41.51 -9.66 49.07
C GLY A 14 40.58 -8.53 49.50
N ARG A 15 41.12 -7.41 49.99
CA ARG A 15 40.32 -6.20 50.30
C ARG A 15 39.67 -5.62 49.06
N ARG A 16 40.43 -5.49 47.97
CA ARG A 16 39.92 -4.97 46.71
C ARG A 16 38.82 -5.84 46.11
N ALA A 17 39.00 -7.16 46.08
CA ALA A 17 37.98 -8.09 45.63
C ALA A 17 36.72 -8.03 46.51
N SER A 18 36.87 -7.85 47.82
CA SER A 18 35.73 -7.68 48.73
C SER A 18 34.98 -6.37 48.52
N GLU A 19 35.69 -5.27 48.25
CA GLU A 19 35.10 -3.97 47.95
C GLU A 19 34.39 -3.96 46.59
N GLU A 20 35.01 -4.57 45.57
CA GLU A 20 34.43 -4.75 44.23
C GLU A 20 33.15 -5.58 44.31
N HIS A 21 33.16 -6.70 45.04
CA HIS A 21 31.97 -7.53 45.26
C HIS A 21 30.83 -6.77 45.97
N LYS A 22 31.13 -6.01 47.03
CA LYS A 22 30.13 -5.18 47.73
C LYS A 22 29.56 -4.08 46.82
N ALA A 23 30.38 -3.50 45.95
CA ALA A 23 29.93 -2.51 44.98
C ALA A 23 29.00 -3.13 43.92
N GLU A 24 29.30 -4.34 43.45
CA GLU A 24 28.46 -5.11 42.53
C GLU A 24 27.12 -5.50 43.17
N GLU A 25 27.11 -5.97 44.41
CA GLU A 25 25.88 -6.26 45.16
C GLU A 25 25.01 -5.00 45.36
N GLY A 26 25.63 -3.86 45.68
CA GLY A 26 24.96 -2.57 45.79
C GLY A 26 24.33 -2.13 44.46
N ARG A 27 25.06 -2.32 43.35
CA ARG A 27 24.58 -2.02 42.00
C ARG A 27 23.41 -2.92 41.59
N ALA A 28 23.51 -4.23 41.80
CA ALA A 28 22.42 -5.17 41.54
C ALA A 28 21.17 -4.81 42.35
N SER A 29 21.34 -4.45 43.63
CA SER A 29 20.23 -4.03 44.50
C SER A 29 19.52 -2.76 44.01
N LEU A 30 20.26 -1.80 43.45
CA LEU A 30 19.69 -0.59 42.84
C LEU A 30 18.91 -0.94 41.56
N LEU A 31 19.48 -1.73 40.65
CA LEU A 31 18.83 -2.18 39.42
C LEU A 31 17.53 -2.95 39.71
N ARG A 32 17.56 -3.83 40.71
CA ARG A 32 16.37 -4.56 41.17
C ARG A 32 15.30 -3.61 41.72
N ARG A 33 15.69 -2.55 42.44
CA ARG A 33 14.74 -1.55 42.96
C ARG A 33 14.09 -0.74 41.85
N GLU A 34 14.88 -0.29 40.88
CA GLU A 34 14.37 0.38 39.67
C GLU A 34 13.38 -0.53 38.92
N GLY A 35 13.72 -1.82 38.75
CA GLY A 35 12.82 -2.80 38.16
C GLY A 35 11.49 -2.92 38.92
N MET A 36 11.52 -2.93 40.26
CA MET A 36 10.31 -2.96 41.09
C MET A 36 9.44 -1.70 40.94
N GLU A 37 10.06 -0.52 40.87
CA GLU A 37 9.35 0.74 40.67
C GLU A 37 8.68 0.77 39.29
N LEU A 38 9.42 0.43 38.24
CA LEU A 38 8.89 0.35 36.87
C LEU A 38 7.75 -0.68 36.75
N GLN A 39 7.87 -1.82 37.45
CA GLN A 39 6.82 -2.83 37.49
C GLN A 39 5.56 -2.33 38.18
N ARG A 40 5.69 -1.57 39.29
CA ARG A 40 4.56 -0.92 39.98
C ARG A 40 3.88 0.12 39.09
N ASP A 41 4.65 0.83 38.29
CA ASP A 41 4.15 1.80 37.31
C ASP A 41 3.57 1.14 36.04
N GLY A 42 3.61 -0.18 35.94
CA GLY A 42 3.09 -0.95 34.80
C GLY A 42 3.99 -0.94 33.57
N LYS A 43 5.20 -0.37 33.66
CA LYS A 43 6.20 -0.33 32.58
C LYS A 43 6.98 -1.65 32.50
N LEU A 44 6.26 -2.73 32.20
CA LEU A 44 6.75 -4.10 32.33
C LEU A 44 8.00 -4.40 31.48
N HIS A 45 8.11 -3.80 30.29
CA HIS A 45 9.27 -4.03 29.42
C HIS A 45 10.53 -3.34 29.96
N GLU A 46 10.40 -2.11 30.46
CA GLU A 46 11.50 -1.39 31.13
C GLU A 46 11.90 -2.11 32.43
N ALA A 47 10.92 -2.57 33.21
CA ALA A 47 11.15 -3.36 34.42
C ALA A 47 11.93 -4.64 34.12
N LEU A 48 11.53 -5.39 33.08
CA LEU A 48 12.21 -6.61 32.65
C LEU A 48 13.67 -6.34 32.27
N THR A 49 13.94 -5.24 31.56
CA THR A 49 15.32 -4.81 31.25
C THR A 49 16.13 -4.58 32.52
N LYS A 50 15.59 -3.87 33.51
CA LYS A 50 16.27 -3.61 34.78
C LYS A 50 16.53 -4.87 35.60
N TYR A 51 15.60 -5.81 35.63
CA TYR A 51 15.83 -7.09 36.29
C TYR A 51 16.87 -7.94 35.58
N ARG A 52 16.91 -7.95 34.24
CA ARG A 52 17.97 -8.63 33.48
C ARG A 52 19.34 -7.99 33.69
N GLU A 53 19.42 -6.66 33.73
CA GLU A 53 20.64 -5.94 34.11
C GLU A 53 21.09 -6.32 35.53
N SER A 54 20.15 -6.44 36.48
CA SER A 54 20.46 -6.90 37.84
C SER A 54 21.02 -8.33 37.84
N LEU A 55 20.41 -9.26 37.09
CA LEU A 55 20.85 -10.66 36.99
C LEU A 55 22.24 -10.80 36.36
N ALA A 56 22.57 -9.92 35.40
CA ALA A 56 23.90 -9.88 34.79
C ALA A 56 25.00 -9.45 35.77
N VAL A 57 24.64 -8.72 36.84
CA VAL A 57 25.57 -8.29 37.91
C VAL A 57 25.59 -9.29 39.06
N ASN A 58 24.43 -9.79 39.49
CA ASN A 58 24.31 -10.79 40.55
C ASN A 58 23.18 -11.78 40.22
N ASP A 59 23.52 -13.07 40.24
CA ASP A 59 22.64 -14.15 39.84
C ASP A 59 21.69 -14.56 40.99
N ASP A 60 20.67 -13.73 41.21
CA ASP A 60 19.67 -13.88 42.28
C ASP A 60 18.46 -14.71 41.81
N GLU A 61 18.21 -15.84 42.49
CA GLU A 61 17.09 -16.76 42.20
C GLU A 61 15.72 -16.07 42.23
N THR A 62 15.48 -15.18 43.20
CA THR A 62 14.20 -14.47 43.31
C THR A 62 14.00 -13.53 42.11
N VAL A 63 15.08 -12.90 41.64
CA VAL A 63 15.02 -12.03 40.45
C VAL A 63 14.81 -12.87 39.19
N ARG A 64 15.38 -14.08 39.10
CA ARG A 64 15.10 -15.00 37.97
C ARG A 64 13.63 -15.38 37.90
N GLU A 65 13.01 -15.73 39.03
CA GLU A 65 11.57 -16.04 39.07
C GLU A 65 10.71 -14.85 38.62
N ILE A 66 11.07 -13.62 39.01
CA ILE A 66 10.38 -12.39 38.58
C ILE A 66 10.52 -12.20 37.06
N VAL A 67 11.73 -12.35 36.53
CA VAL A 67 12.00 -12.23 35.09
C VAL A 67 11.18 -13.23 34.29
N LEU A 68 11.18 -14.51 34.69
CA LEU A 68 10.38 -15.55 34.04
C LEU A 68 8.87 -15.24 34.07
N GLY A 69 8.37 -14.76 35.20
CA GLY A 69 6.97 -14.36 35.34
C GLY A 69 6.59 -13.19 34.43
N LEU A 70 7.46 -12.17 34.33
CA LEU A 70 7.26 -11.01 33.47
C LEU A 70 7.34 -11.35 31.99
N GLU A 71 8.28 -12.20 31.59
CA GLU A 71 8.40 -12.70 30.21
C GLU A 71 7.14 -13.45 29.80
N LYS A 72 6.64 -14.35 30.66
CA LYS A 72 5.40 -15.08 30.41
C LYS A 72 4.21 -14.13 30.26
N LEU A 73 4.08 -13.14 31.15
CA LEU A 73 3.00 -12.15 31.09
C LEU A 73 3.07 -11.31 29.80
N LEU A 74 4.26 -10.89 29.38
CA LEU A 74 4.45 -10.15 28.14
C LEU A 74 4.10 -11.01 26.92
N GLN A 75 4.49 -12.29 26.93
CA GLN A 75 4.14 -13.24 25.87
C GLN A 75 2.63 -13.48 25.77
N GLU A 76 1.94 -13.65 26.90
CA GLU A 76 0.48 -13.82 26.93
C GLU A 76 -0.23 -12.56 26.38
N ARG A 77 0.22 -11.36 26.78
CA ARG A 77 -0.32 -10.10 26.28
C ARG A 77 -0.06 -9.90 24.79
N ALA A 78 1.15 -10.20 24.32
CA ALA A 78 1.50 -10.16 22.90
C ALA A 78 0.59 -11.12 22.10
N SER A 79 0.46 -12.37 22.56
CA SER A 79 -0.40 -13.37 21.91
C SER A 79 -1.86 -12.92 21.81
N ALA A 80 -2.40 -12.27 22.85
CA ALA A 80 -3.74 -11.70 22.82
C ALA A 80 -3.88 -10.57 21.80
N LEU A 81 -2.87 -9.70 21.68
CA LEU A 81 -2.83 -8.62 20.68
C LEU A 81 -2.71 -9.17 19.25
N VAL A 82 -1.94 -10.25 19.04
CA VAL A 82 -1.90 -10.96 17.76
C VAL A 82 -3.29 -11.50 17.40
N ALA A 83 -3.95 -12.21 18.32
CA ALA A 83 -5.31 -12.73 18.09
C ALA A 83 -6.32 -11.62 17.80
N GLN A 84 -6.21 -10.48 18.48
CA GLN A 84 -7.01 -9.29 18.21
C GLN A 84 -6.73 -8.74 16.79
N GLY A 85 -5.46 -8.63 16.40
CA GLY A 85 -5.06 -8.21 15.06
C GLY A 85 -5.62 -9.13 13.98
N GLU A 86 -5.57 -10.45 14.19
CA GLU A 86 -6.15 -11.44 13.27
C GLU A 86 -7.67 -11.29 13.15
N ALA A 87 -8.36 -11.02 14.26
CA ALA A 87 -9.80 -10.74 14.24
C ALA A 87 -10.15 -9.44 13.50
N HIS A 88 -9.32 -8.39 13.63
CA HIS A 88 -9.48 -7.16 12.85
C HIS A 88 -9.21 -7.38 11.37
N GLU A 89 -8.17 -8.13 11.01
CA GLU A 89 -7.82 -8.49 9.63
C GLU A 89 -8.95 -9.27 8.97
N ALA A 90 -9.46 -10.32 9.65
CA ALA A 90 -10.61 -11.09 9.19
C ALA A 90 -11.88 -10.23 9.04
N GLY A 91 -12.04 -9.21 9.89
CA GLY A 91 -13.10 -8.22 9.81
C GLY A 91 -12.89 -7.10 8.79
N GLY A 92 -11.77 -7.12 8.03
CA GLY A 92 -11.42 -6.10 7.03
C GLY A 92 -11.00 -4.74 7.60
N ARG A 93 -10.87 -4.63 8.93
CA ARG A 93 -10.43 -3.44 9.69
C ARG A 93 -8.91 -3.38 9.71
N LEU A 94 -8.32 -3.08 8.56
CA LEU A 94 -6.88 -3.25 8.33
C LEU A 94 -6.01 -2.29 9.17
N GLU A 95 -6.46 -1.07 9.43
CA GLU A 95 -5.70 -0.12 10.26
C GLU A 95 -5.67 -0.55 11.72
N GLU A 96 -6.80 -1.04 12.24
CA GLU A 96 -6.89 -1.60 13.59
C GLU A 96 -6.08 -2.90 13.72
N ALA A 97 -6.08 -3.73 12.68
CA ALA A 97 -5.21 -4.92 12.62
C ALA A 97 -3.73 -4.53 12.71
N ARG A 98 -3.31 -3.55 11.88
CA ARG A 98 -1.94 -3.03 11.88
C ARG A 98 -1.55 -2.47 13.25
N ALA A 99 -2.43 -1.72 13.90
CA ALA A 99 -2.21 -1.15 15.23
C ALA A 99 -2.03 -2.25 16.30
N ALA A 100 -2.92 -3.26 16.31
CA ALA A 100 -2.83 -4.37 17.26
C ALA A 100 -1.53 -5.19 17.09
N TYR A 101 -1.13 -5.46 15.84
CA TYR A 101 0.14 -6.13 15.57
C TYR A 101 1.36 -5.29 15.98
N ALA A 102 1.35 -3.99 15.71
CA ALA A 102 2.42 -3.08 16.14
C ALA A 102 2.52 -3.01 17.66
N GLU A 103 1.39 -3.01 18.38
CA GLU A 103 1.39 -3.08 19.83
C GLU A 103 1.97 -4.41 20.33
N SER A 104 1.61 -5.54 19.72
CA SER A 104 2.22 -6.84 20.05
C SER A 104 3.73 -6.83 19.91
N LEU A 105 4.24 -6.25 18.81
CA LEU A 105 5.66 -6.16 18.51
C LEU A 105 6.44 -5.30 19.53
N SER A 106 5.78 -4.30 20.11
CA SER A 106 6.36 -3.49 21.20
C SER A 106 6.55 -4.26 22.51
N ARG A 107 5.88 -5.41 22.65
CA ARG A 107 5.97 -6.29 23.83
C ARG A 107 6.96 -7.42 23.59
N VAL A 108 6.81 -8.11 22.46
CA VAL A 108 7.64 -9.24 22.05
C VAL A 108 7.94 -9.11 20.56
N ASP A 109 9.22 -9.13 20.23
CA ASP A 109 9.67 -9.02 18.85
C ASP A 109 9.55 -10.36 18.12
N GLU A 110 8.44 -10.56 17.41
CA GLU A 110 8.14 -11.79 16.67
C GLU A 110 8.20 -11.57 15.15
N GLU A 111 9.05 -12.33 14.46
CA GLU A 111 9.23 -12.19 13.00
C GLU A 111 7.91 -12.42 12.22
N PHE A 112 7.10 -13.39 12.66
CA PHE A 112 5.79 -13.65 12.07
C PHE A 112 4.88 -12.41 12.10
N VAL A 113 4.87 -11.67 13.20
CA VAL A 113 4.06 -10.46 13.36
C VAL A 113 4.56 -9.35 12.44
N ARG A 114 5.89 -9.19 12.28
CA ARG A 114 6.47 -8.24 11.30
C ARG A 114 6.03 -8.55 9.87
N ARG A 115 6.07 -9.82 9.47
CA ARG A 115 5.60 -10.26 8.14
C ARG A 115 4.12 -9.96 7.96
N ARG A 116 3.32 -10.13 9.02
CA ARG A 116 1.88 -9.83 8.99
C ARG A 116 1.60 -8.33 8.83
N ILE A 117 2.29 -7.47 9.58
CA ILE A 117 2.21 -6.01 9.41
C ILE A 117 2.51 -5.62 7.97
N ALA A 118 3.61 -6.12 7.39
CA ALA A 118 3.97 -5.82 6.01
C ALA A 118 2.90 -6.26 5.00
N ALA A 119 2.24 -7.40 5.24
CA ALA A 119 1.12 -7.86 4.42
C ALA A 119 -0.11 -6.94 4.55
N VAL A 120 -0.47 -6.55 5.77
CA VAL A 120 -1.60 -5.63 6.04
C VAL A 120 -1.35 -4.25 5.43
N GLU A 121 -0.14 -3.70 5.57
CA GLU A 121 0.24 -2.41 4.97
C GLU A 121 0.17 -2.44 3.44
N ARG A 122 0.56 -3.56 2.82
CA ARG A 122 0.39 -3.74 1.37
C ARG A 122 -1.10 -3.72 0.99
N LEU A 123 -1.95 -4.43 1.73
CA LEU A 123 -3.40 -4.43 1.47
C LEU A 123 -4.03 -3.05 1.66
N ILE A 124 -3.59 -2.29 2.67
CA ILE A 124 -4.04 -0.89 2.88
C ILE A 124 -3.69 -0.05 1.66
N ARG A 125 -2.45 -0.10 1.18
CA ARG A 125 -2.01 0.63 -0.02
C ARG A 125 -2.80 0.22 -1.26
N GLU A 126 -2.97 -1.08 -1.49
CA GLU A 126 -3.76 -1.60 -2.63
C GLU A 126 -5.21 -1.07 -2.60
N ARG A 127 -5.85 -1.04 -1.42
CA ARG A 127 -7.21 -0.48 -1.27
C ARG A 127 -7.25 1.02 -1.48
N GLN A 128 -6.26 1.76 -0.95
CA GLN A 128 -6.18 3.20 -1.13
C GLN A 128 -5.96 3.57 -2.60
N GLU A 129 -5.08 2.84 -3.30
CA GLU A 129 -4.86 3.01 -4.74
C GLU A 129 -6.14 2.68 -5.52
N ALA A 130 -6.82 1.57 -5.22
CA ALA A 130 -8.08 1.22 -5.86
C ALA A 130 -9.19 2.27 -5.62
N ALA A 131 -9.17 2.94 -4.46
CA ALA A 131 -10.10 4.00 -4.10
C ALA A 131 -9.60 5.41 -4.48
N SER A 132 -8.48 5.53 -5.21
CA SER A 132 -7.95 6.85 -5.57
C SER A 132 -8.95 7.60 -6.46
N PRO A 133 -9.06 8.93 -6.34
CA PRO A 133 -9.95 9.72 -7.18
C PRO A 133 -9.74 9.48 -8.68
N GLU A 134 -8.49 9.29 -9.09
CA GLU A 134 -8.08 9.04 -10.47
C GLU A 134 -8.64 7.70 -10.99
N ARG A 135 -8.56 6.63 -10.18
CA ARG A 135 -9.09 5.31 -10.53
C ARG A 135 -10.61 5.28 -10.50
N VAL A 136 -11.24 5.96 -9.55
CA VAL A 136 -12.70 6.09 -9.48
C VAL A 136 -13.24 6.85 -10.70
N LEU A 137 -12.60 7.96 -11.07
CA LEU A 137 -12.95 8.74 -12.25
C LEU A 137 -12.74 7.93 -13.54
N ALA A 138 -11.60 7.26 -13.68
CA ALA A 138 -11.32 6.38 -14.81
C ALA A 138 -12.39 5.27 -14.93
N ALA A 139 -12.70 4.58 -13.84
CA ALA A 139 -13.73 3.54 -13.84
C ALA A 139 -15.11 4.08 -14.27
N THR A 140 -15.47 5.29 -13.84
CA THR A 140 -16.71 5.97 -14.22
C THR A 140 -16.73 6.27 -15.72
N LEU A 141 -15.69 6.92 -16.24
CA LEU A 141 -15.55 7.25 -17.66
C LEU A 141 -15.52 6.00 -18.56
N ARG A 142 -14.84 4.94 -18.13
CA ARG A 142 -14.83 3.66 -18.82
C ARG A 142 -16.22 3.05 -18.88
N ASN A 143 -16.99 3.09 -17.79
CA ASN A 143 -18.35 2.55 -17.77
C ASN A 143 -19.30 3.38 -18.65
N GLU A 144 -19.16 4.70 -18.66
CA GLU A 144 -19.87 5.57 -19.62
C GLU A 144 -19.52 5.21 -21.07
N GLY A 145 -18.24 4.99 -21.37
CA GLY A 145 -17.78 4.55 -22.68
C GLY A 145 -18.38 3.20 -23.10
N LYS A 146 -18.47 2.23 -22.18
CA LYS A 146 -19.12 0.93 -22.43
C LYS A 146 -20.61 1.09 -22.74
N ALA A 147 -21.34 1.89 -21.97
CA ALA A 147 -22.75 2.16 -22.23
C ALA A 147 -22.96 2.80 -23.61
N LEU A 148 -22.13 3.78 -23.97
CA LEU A 148 -22.17 4.41 -25.31
C LEU A 148 -21.85 3.41 -26.42
N GLU A 149 -20.93 2.47 -26.18
CA GLU A 149 -20.58 1.42 -27.14
C GLU A 149 -21.76 0.47 -27.37
N GLU A 150 -22.44 0.06 -26.29
CA GLU A 150 -23.66 -0.76 -26.33
C GLU A 150 -24.83 -0.04 -27.04
N GLU A 151 -24.93 1.28 -26.89
CA GLU A 151 -25.86 2.15 -27.64
C GLU A 151 -25.48 2.34 -29.12
N GLY A 152 -24.31 1.87 -29.55
CA GLY A 152 -23.79 2.06 -30.90
C GLY A 152 -23.20 3.45 -31.17
N ARG A 153 -23.06 4.29 -30.15
CA ARG A 153 -22.44 5.64 -30.20
C ARG A 153 -20.92 5.55 -30.10
N LEU A 154 -20.33 4.81 -31.04
CA LEU A 154 -18.95 4.33 -30.98
C LEU A 154 -17.88 5.46 -30.91
N TYR A 155 -18.07 6.59 -31.59
CA TYR A 155 -17.10 7.69 -31.53
C TYR A 155 -17.11 8.39 -30.16
N GLU A 156 -18.28 8.50 -29.54
CA GLU A 156 -18.43 9.07 -28.19
C GLU A 156 -17.85 8.11 -27.15
N ALA A 157 -18.08 6.80 -27.32
CA ALA A 157 -17.47 5.76 -26.51
C ALA A 157 -15.93 5.84 -26.54
N LEU A 158 -15.34 5.99 -27.73
CA LEU A 158 -13.89 6.20 -27.90
C LEU A 158 -13.41 7.44 -27.12
N GLY A 159 -14.15 8.55 -27.19
CA GLY A 159 -13.84 9.76 -26.41
C GLY A 159 -13.76 9.48 -24.91
N LYS A 160 -14.79 8.80 -24.38
CA LYS A 160 -14.84 8.41 -22.95
C LYS A 160 -13.74 7.45 -22.54
N TYR A 161 -13.39 6.48 -23.39
CA TYR A 161 -12.23 5.62 -23.13
C TYR A 161 -10.92 6.39 -23.11
N ARG A 162 -10.72 7.36 -24.01
CA ARG A 162 -9.51 8.21 -24.00
C ARG A 162 -9.46 9.14 -22.80
N GLU A 163 -10.60 9.66 -22.34
CA GLU A 163 -10.68 10.44 -21.10
C GLU A 163 -10.34 9.56 -19.88
N SER A 164 -10.89 8.34 -19.81
CA SER A 164 -10.56 7.37 -18.76
C SER A 164 -9.06 7.09 -18.71
N LEU A 165 -8.42 6.83 -19.85
CA LEU A 165 -6.99 6.52 -19.95
C LEU A 165 -6.08 7.70 -19.55
N LYS A 166 -6.56 8.94 -19.69
CA LYS A 166 -5.85 10.12 -19.18
C LYS A 166 -5.92 10.23 -17.66
N SER A 167 -7.01 9.75 -17.06
CA SER A 167 -7.19 9.74 -15.61
C SER A 167 -6.38 8.61 -14.99
N TYR A 168 -6.44 7.41 -15.56
CA TYR A 168 -5.67 6.26 -15.11
C TYR A 168 -5.35 5.33 -16.28
N GLU A 169 -4.08 4.96 -16.42
CA GLU A 169 -3.63 4.10 -17.50
C GLU A 169 -4.05 2.65 -17.26
N GLU A 170 -4.80 2.09 -18.20
CA GLU A 170 -5.26 0.71 -18.16
C GLU A 170 -4.97 0.02 -19.49
N GLN A 171 -4.06 -0.94 -19.49
CA GLN A 171 -3.56 -1.55 -20.72
C GLN A 171 -4.65 -2.22 -21.56
N GLU A 172 -5.61 -2.88 -20.91
CA GLU A 172 -6.75 -3.51 -21.59
C GLU A 172 -7.64 -2.47 -22.27
N LEU A 173 -7.93 -1.37 -21.58
CA LEU A 173 -8.74 -0.28 -22.12
C LEU A 173 -8.03 0.46 -23.26
N LEU A 174 -6.71 0.64 -23.15
CA LEU A 174 -5.88 1.22 -24.21
C LEU A 174 -5.99 0.38 -25.49
N THR A 175 -5.85 -0.93 -25.36
CA THR A 175 -5.99 -1.87 -26.48
C THR A 175 -7.37 -1.79 -27.13
N ARG A 176 -8.45 -1.73 -26.32
CA ARG A 176 -9.83 -1.57 -26.83
C ARG A 176 -10.02 -0.24 -27.56
N ALA A 177 -9.52 0.85 -26.99
CA ALA A 177 -9.64 2.19 -27.56
C ALA A 177 -8.90 2.29 -28.90
N ASP A 178 -7.68 1.76 -29.00
CA ASP A 178 -6.90 1.75 -30.24
C ASP A 178 -7.59 0.92 -31.35
N ALA A 179 -8.14 -0.24 -30.99
CA ALA A 179 -8.91 -1.07 -31.92
C ALA A 179 -10.19 -0.36 -32.40
N LEU A 180 -10.92 0.28 -31.48
CA LEU A 180 -12.14 1.04 -31.81
C LEU A 180 -11.83 2.21 -32.74
N GLU A 181 -10.76 2.95 -32.47
CA GLU A 181 -10.32 4.06 -33.30
C GLU A 181 -9.97 3.61 -34.72
N THR A 182 -9.25 2.49 -34.83
CA THR A 182 -8.90 1.89 -36.13
C THR A 182 -10.15 1.51 -36.91
N GLU A 183 -11.11 0.86 -36.26
CA GLU A 183 -12.39 0.48 -36.87
C GLU A 183 -13.18 1.70 -37.37
N LEU A 184 -13.29 2.74 -36.54
CA LEU A 184 -14.01 3.97 -36.90
C LEU A 184 -13.35 4.69 -38.07
N LYS A 185 -12.02 4.76 -38.09
CA LYS A 185 -11.26 5.33 -39.21
C LYS A 185 -11.48 4.56 -40.52
N GLU A 186 -11.57 3.24 -40.47
CA GLU A 186 -11.84 2.41 -41.65
C GLU A 186 -13.28 2.56 -42.14
N ARG A 187 -14.27 2.56 -41.24
CA ARG A 187 -15.67 2.82 -41.58
C ARG A 187 -15.84 4.19 -42.23
N ALA A 188 -15.19 5.23 -41.69
CA ALA A 188 -15.18 6.56 -42.29
C ALA A 188 -14.55 6.57 -43.69
N ARG A 189 -13.37 5.93 -43.86
CA ARG A 189 -12.70 5.81 -45.17
C ARG A 189 -13.56 5.11 -46.21
N ALA A 190 -14.26 4.05 -45.85
CA ALA A 190 -15.19 3.37 -46.75
C ALA A 190 -16.27 4.31 -47.27
N ARG A 191 -16.87 5.11 -46.39
CA ARG A 191 -17.90 6.10 -46.76
C ARG A 191 -17.37 7.25 -47.60
N ILE A 192 -16.14 7.69 -47.39
CA ILE A 192 -15.46 8.65 -48.28
C ILE A 192 -15.32 8.07 -49.69
N ARG A 193 -14.90 6.80 -49.82
CA ARG A 193 -14.76 6.14 -51.13
C ARG A 193 -16.11 6.02 -51.85
N GLU A 194 -17.17 5.63 -51.14
CA GLU A 194 -18.54 5.59 -51.66
C GLU A 194 -19.00 6.98 -52.14
N GLY A 195 -18.83 8.01 -51.31
CA GLY A 195 -19.19 9.39 -51.66
C GLY A 195 -18.44 9.91 -52.88
N GLY A 196 -17.13 9.65 -52.97
CA GLY A 196 -16.33 10.02 -54.13
C GLY A 196 -16.75 9.31 -55.43
N ALA A 197 -17.18 8.05 -55.35
CA ALA A 197 -17.73 7.33 -56.50
C ALA A 197 -19.07 7.94 -56.97
N LEU A 198 -19.95 8.28 -56.02
CA LEU A 198 -21.24 8.93 -56.32
C LEU A 198 -21.07 10.31 -56.95
N GLN A 199 -20.11 11.13 -56.48
CA GLN A 199 -19.81 12.41 -57.13
C GLN A 199 -19.33 12.25 -58.58
N ARG A 200 -18.46 11.27 -58.85
CA ARG A 200 -18.02 10.98 -60.24
C ARG A 200 -19.17 10.54 -61.14
N ALA A 201 -20.20 9.94 -60.57
CA ALA A 201 -21.43 9.58 -61.27
C ALA A 201 -22.47 10.73 -61.35
N GLY A 202 -22.12 11.95 -60.91
CA GLY A 202 -23.02 13.11 -60.90
C GLY A 202 -24.08 13.09 -59.79
N LYS A 203 -24.06 12.09 -58.90
CA LYS A 203 -25.03 11.89 -57.82
C LYS A 203 -24.64 12.68 -56.57
N HIS A 204 -24.63 14.00 -56.69
CA HIS A 204 -24.10 14.89 -55.66
C HIS A 204 -24.84 14.84 -54.31
N ALA A 205 -26.17 14.69 -54.32
CA ALA A 205 -26.95 14.57 -53.08
C ALA A 205 -26.68 13.26 -52.33
N GLU A 206 -26.62 12.12 -53.04
CA GLU A 206 -26.27 10.82 -52.46
C GLU A 206 -24.84 10.83 -51.91
N ALA A 207 -23.91 11.49 -52.61
CA ALA A 207 -22.54 11.64 -52.16
C ALA A 207 -22.43 12.45 -50.86
N LEU A 208 -23.20 13.53 -50.73
CA LEU A 208 -23.24 14.36 -49.53
C LEU A 208 -23.63 13.54 -48.30
N GLU A 209 -24.64 12.67 -48.44
CA GLU A 209 -25.04 11.75 -47.36
C GLU A 209 -23.90 10.80 -46.97
N LYS A 210 -23.16 10.24 -47.93
CA LYS A 210 -21.99 9.40 -47.63
C LYS A 210 -20.88 10.14 -46.91
N PHE A 211 -20.61 11.40 -47.26
CA PHE A 211 -19.64 12.20 -46.50
C PHE A 211 -20.14 12.52 -45.08
N ARG A 212 -21.44 12.80 -44.91
CA ARG A 212 -22.05 12.97 -43.58
C ARG A 212 -21.98 11.71 -42.73
N GLU A 213 -22.23 10.53 -43.33
CA GLU A 213 -22.04 9.23 -42.67
C GLU A 213 -20.57 9.02 -42.25
N SER A 214 -19.61 9.32 -43.13
CA SER A 214 -18.18 9.26 -42.80
C SER A 214 -17.83 10.10 -41.56
N ARG A 215 -18.30 11.35 -41.53
CA ARG A 215 -18.10 12.28 -40.42
C ARG A 215 -18.68 11.74 -39.11
N ARG A 216 -19.83 11.06 -39.13
CA ARG A 216 -20.43 10.43 -37.94
C ARG A 216 -19.58 9.30 -37.38
N TYR A 217 -18.92 8.51 -38.24
CA TYR A 217 -17.98 7.47 -37.77
C TYR A 217 -16.70 8.07 -37.22
N TYR A 218 -16.11 9.03 -37.93
CA TYR A 218 -14.88 9.66 -37.50
C TYR A 218 -14.76 11.07 -38.12
N PRO A 219 -14.89 12.14 -37.32
CA PRO A 219 -14.72 13.51 -37.78
C PRO A 219 -13.33 13.76 -38.37
N ARG A 220 -13.28 14.37 -39.56
CA ARG A 220 -12.05 14.81 -40.22
C ARG A 220 -12.30 16.16 -40.88
N SER A 221 -11.40 17.11 -40.64
CA SER A 221 -11.50 18.48 -41.18
C SER A 221 -11.64 18.51 -42.70
N GLU A 222 -10.90 17.66 -43.41
CA GLU A 222 -10.97 17.53 -44.87
C GLU A 222 -12.38 17.13 -45.36
N VAL A 223 -13.06 16.24 -44.63
CA VAL A 223 -14.41 15.79 -44.96
C VAL A 223 -15.42 16.90 -44.68
N ASP A 224 -15.23 17.66 -43.60
CA ASP A 224 -16.09 18.80 -43.26
C ASP A 224 -16.02 19.91 -44.32
N GLU A 225 -14.82 20.24 -44.79
CA GLU A 225 -14.65 21.22 -45.87
C GLU A 225 -15.33 20.74 -47.16
N HIS A 226 -15.18 19.45 -47.49
CA HIS A 226 -15.79 18.87 -48.69
C HIS A 226 -17.32 18.84 -48.62
N ILE A 227 -17.89 18.51 -47.46
CA ILE A 227 -19.33 18.60 -47.19
C ILE A 227 -19.83 20.02 -47.46
N ARG A 228 -19.16 21.05 -46.94
CA ARG A 228 -19.57 22.46 -47.14
C ARG A 228 -19.59 22.86 -48.61
N LYS A 229 -18.53 22.54 -49.36
CA LYS A 229 -18.45 22.83 -50.81
C LYS A 229 -19.56 22.14 -51.60
N LEU A 230 -19.86 20.88 -51.25
CA LEU A 230 -20.90 20.11 -51.92
C LEU A 230 -22.30 20.63 -51.59
N GLU A 231 -22.53 21.09 -50.35
CA GLU A 231 -23.78 21.77 -49.94
C GLU A 231 -23.99 23.09 -50.69
N GLU A 232 -22.94 23.88 -50.91
CA GLU A 232 -23.02 25.11 -51.70
C GLU A 232 -23.31 24.83 -53.18
N PHE A 233 -22.68 23.80 -53.74
CA PHE A 233 -22.93 23.37 -55.11
C PHE A 233 -24.38 22.97 -55.35
N LEU A 234 -25.00 22.26 -54.39
CA LEU A 234 -26.38 21.79 -54.48
C LEU A 234 -27.44 22.90 -54.26
N LYS A 235 -27.05 24.07 -53.76
CA LYS A 235 -27.94 25.23 -53.56
C LYS A 235 -28.04 26.14 -54.79
N LYS A 236 -27.17 25.95 -55.78
CA LYS A 236 -27.15 26.69 -57.05
C LYS A 236 -27.99 25.98 -58.09
#